data_AF-A0A2H6BDF8-F1
#
_entry.id   AF-A0A2H6BDF8-F1
#
_cell.length_a   1.000
_cell.length_b   1.000
_cell.length_c   1.000
_cell.angle_alpha   90.00
_cell.angle_beta   90.00
_cell.angle_gamma   90.00
#
_symmetry.space_group_name_H-M   'P 1'
#
loop_
_entity.id
_entity.type
_entity.pdbx_description
1 polymer ?
#
loop_
_entity_poly.entity_id
_entity_poly.type
_entity_poly.pdbx_seq_one_letter_code
_entity_poly.pdbx_strand_id
1 'polypeptide(L)'
;MPALLPWFQGRSHMKRTAAALAFVLGFLAASGSARAAASCPGVTLQDGPQPPAVMAAVGRQISDGALPIDRTLTSGSWRIYHVRPKTADPLYMFFHGDPARTSRIYLSPGLGRPDEYADIKMEVEQNATGIPPALSACFARLVTGAK
;
A
#
# COMPACT_ATOMS: atom_id res chain seq x y z
N MET A 1 -39.44 -37.01 -0.82
CA MET A 1 -38.66 -36.53 0.34
C MET A 1 -39.64 -35.94 1.34
N PRO A 2 -39.73 -36.49 2.56
CA PRO A 2 -40.88 -36.36 3.44
C PRO A 2 -40.86 -35.09 4.30
N ALA A 3 -42.02 -34.88 4.89
CA ALA A 3 -42.51 -33.74 5.64
C ALA A 3 -42.04 -33.67 7.10
N LEU A 4 -42.22 -32.46 7.68
CA LEU A 4 -42.72 -32.13 9.01
C LEU A 4 -42.34 -33.05 10.20
N LEU A 5 -41.79 -32.45 11.26
CA LEU A 5 -42.44 -32.46 12.58
C LEU A 5 -41.89 -31.35 13.51
N PRO A 6 -42.76 -30.67 14.27
CA PRO A 6 -42.44 -29.66 15.27
C PRO A 6 -42.45 -30.28 16.67
N TRP A 7 -41.68 -29.79 17.64
CA TRP A 7 -42.03 -29.97 19.06
C TRP A 7 -41.62 -28.75 19.89
N PHE A 8 -42.66 -28.00 20.28
CA PHE A 8 -42.73 -27.11 21.42
C PHE A 8 -42.75 -27.95 22.71
N GLN A 9 -41.98 -27.58 23.74
CA GLN A 9 -42.48 -27.35 25.11
C GLN A 9 -41.34 -27.20 26.13
N GLY A 10 -41.45 -26.17 26.97
CA GLY A 10 -40.61 -25.97 28.16
C GLY A 10 -41.01 -24.70 28.90
N ARG A 11 -42.05 -24.82 29.75
CA ARG A 11 -42.74 -23.75 30.49
C ARG A 11 -42.03 -23.38 31.80
N SER A 12 -42.14 -22.09 32.14
CA SER A 12 -42.42 -21.53 33.49
C SER A 12 -41.37 -21.61 34.61
N HIS A 13 -40.88 -20.44 35.08
CA HIS A 13 -41.27 -19.77 36.34
C HIS A 13 -40.27 -18.62 36.63
N MET A 14 -40.63 -17.34 36.54
CA MET A 14 -41.38 -16.49 37.50
C MET A 14 -40.51 -15.87 38.62
N LYS A 15 -40.59 -14.52 38.66
CA LYS A 15 -40.16 -13.55 39.69
C LYS A 15 -38.64 -13.26 39.69
N ARG A 16 -38.16 -12.02 39.75
CA ARG A 16 -38.62 -10.89 40.56
C ARG A 16 -38.12 -9.55 39.98
N THR A 17 -38.97 -8.53 40.16
CA THR A 17 -38.63 -7.14 40.51
C THR A 17 -37.73 -6.32 39.58
N ALA A 18 -38.36 -5.28 39.05
CA ALA A 18 -37.78 -4.13 38.40
C ALA A 18 -36.70 -3.45 39.26
N ALA A 19 -35.61 -3.08 38.60
CA ALA A 19 -34.84 -1.89 38.92
C ALA A 19 -34.38 -1.31 37.58
N ALA A 20 -35.04 -0.22 37.18
CA ALA A 20 -34.64 0.58 36.04
C ALA A 20 -33.31 1.28 36.38
N LEU A 21 -32.26 1.01 35.61
CA LEU A 21 -31.16 1.96 35.44
C LEU A 21 -30.88 2.06 33.94
N ALA A 22 -31.31 3.18 33.39
CA ALA A 22 -30.94 3.63 32.06
C ALA A 22 -29.41 3.86 32.02
N PHE A 23 -28.73 3.21 31.09
CA PHE A 23 -27.37 3.59 30.71
C PHE A 23 -27.36 3.83 29.20
N VAL A 24 -27.48 5.10 28.84
CA VAL A 24 -27.11 5.65 27.55
C VAL A 24 -25.61 5.44 27.39
N LEU A 25 -25.13 4.78 26.34
CA LEU A 25 -23.84 5.09 25.71
C LEU A 25 -23.59 4.30 24.42
N GLY A 26 -23.47 5.05 23.32
CA GLY A 26 -22.33 4.89 22.43
C GLY A 26 -22.46 3.87 21.31
N PHE A 27 -23.14 4.30 20.25
CA PHE A 27 -22.98 3.76 18.89
C PHE A 27 -21.52 3.93 18.40
N LEU A 28 -21.02 2.90 17.69
CA LEU A 28 -19.93 2.91 16.69
C LEU A 28 -18.54 3.41 17.12
N ALA A 29 -17.62 2.47 17.35
CA ALA A 29 -16.23 2.66 17.00
C ALA A 29 -15.78 1.48 16.12
N ALA A 30 -16.01 1.61 14.81
CA ALA A 30 -15.28 0.81 13.84
C ALA A 30 -13.81 1.25 13.93
N SER A 31 -12.99 0.47 14.61
CA SER A 31 -11.53 0.63 14.66
C SER A 31 -10.94 0.30 13.28
N GLY A 32 -11.16 1.17 12.31
CA GLY A 32 -10.34 1.23 11.12
C GLY A 32 -8.99 1.76 11.54
N SER A 33 -8.01 0.86 11.71
CA SER A 33 -6.61 1.22 11.84
C SER A 33 -6.14 1.86 10.53
N ALA A 34 -6.46 3.14 10.33
CA ALA A 34 -5.81 3.97 9.34
C ALA A 34 -4.38 4.19 9.85
N ARG A 35 -3.48 3.28 9.47
CA ARG A 35 -2.04 3.47 9.64
C ARG A 35 -1.73 4.73 8.84
N ALA A 36 -1.53 5.86 9.53
CA ALA A 36 -1.18 7.12 8.89
C ALA A 36 0.00 6.83 7.98
N ALA A 37 -0.20 6.97 6.66
CA ALA A 37 0.89 6.85 5.71
C ALA A 37 1.97 7.81 6.20
N ALA A 38 3.20 7.31 6.37
CA ALA A 38 4.32 8.15 6.78
C ALA A 38 4.32 9.38 5.88
N SER A 39 4.14 10.57 6.46
CA SER A 39 4.00 11.78 5.65
C SER A 39 5.28 11.96 4.84
N CYS A 40 5.16 11.99 3.52
CA CYS A 40 6.25 12.31 2.61
C CYS A 40 5.99 13.71 2.02
N PRO A 41 6.52 14.79 2.64
CA PRO A 41 6.32 16.14 2.12
C PRO A 41 6.85 16.25 0.69
N GLY A 42 6.05 16.82 -0.22
CA GLY A 42 6.45 17.03 -1.61
C GLY A 42 6.45 15.77 -2.49
N VAL A 43 5.92 14.65 -2.00
CA VAL A 43 5.77 13.40 -2.76
C VAL A 43 4.32 12.96 -2.75
N THR A 44 3.77 12.72 -3.94
CA THR A 44 2.47 12.07 -4.07
C THR A 44 2.67 10.56 -4.05
N LEU A 45 2.10 9.90 -3.04
CA LEU A 45 2.00 8.45 -2.97
C LEU A 45 0.61 8.04 -3.42
N GLN A 46 0.54 7.27 -4.50
CA GLN A 46 -0.70 6.73 -5.04
C GLN A 46 -0.66 5.21 -4.98
N ASP A 47 -1.57 4.63 -4.20
CA ASP A 47 -1.82 3.20 -4.19
C ASP A 47 -2.88 2.83 -5.24
N GLY A 48 -2.80 1.60 -5.75
CA GLY A 48 -3.75 1.03 -6.70
C GLY A 48 -3.20 0.85 -8.12
N PRO A 49 -3.99 0.19 -8.98
CA PRO A 49 -3.59 -0.15 -10.33
C PRO A 49 -3.32 1.11 -11.18
N GLN A 50 -2.31 1.03 -12.03
CA GLN A 50 -2.02 2.07 -13.03
C GLN A 50 -2.75 1.80 -14.36
N PRO A 51 -2.89 2.81 -15.23
CA PRO A 51 -3.45 2.61 -16.56
C PRO A 51 -2.70 1.52 -17.35
N PRO A 52 -3.38 0.67 -18.16
CA PRO A 52 -2.74 -0.42 -18.88
C PRO A 52 -1.56 0.01 -19.76
N ALA A 53 -1.64 1.19 -20.37
CA ALA A 53 -0.54 1.76 -21.17
C ALA A 53 0.72 2.02 -20.33
N VAL A 54 0.57 2.50 -19.10
CA VAL A 54 1.68 2.73 -18.16
C VAL A 54 2.26 1.39 -17.70
N MET A 55 1.41 0.44 -17.31
CA MET A 55 1.83 -0.91 -16.93
C MET A 55 2.62 -1.61 -18.04
N ALA A 56 2.21 -1.44 -19.29
CA ALA A 56 2.91 -1.96 -20.46
C ALA A 56 4.24 -1.22 -20.71
N ALA A 57 4.26 0.10 -20.62
CA ALA A 57 5.47 0.89 -20.82
C ALA A 57 6.56 0.59 -19.78
N VAL A 58 6.17 0.54 -18.51
CA VAL A 58 7.08 0.18 -17.41
C VAL A 58 7.51 -1.29 -17.53
N GLY A 59 6.56 -2.22 -17.70
CA GLY A 59 6.85 -3.65 -17.74
C GLY A 59 7.80 -4.07 -18.86
N ARG A 60 7.71 -3.43 -20.03
CA ARG A 60 8.61 -3.66 -21.17
C ARG A 60 10.08 -3.36 -20.90
N GLN A 61 10.39 -2.61 -19.84
CA GLN A 61 11.79 -2.33 -19.47
C GLN A 61 12.48 -3.53 -18.81
N ILE A 62 11.74 -4.59 -18.42
CA ILE A 62 12.30 -5.80 -17.78
C ILE A 62 11.66 -7.12 -18.19
N SER A 63 10.63 -7.10 -19.02
CA SER A 63 9.90 -8.29 -19.44
C SER A 63 9.24 -8.04 -20.79
N ASP A 64 8.73 -9.08 -21.44
CA ASP A 64 8.07 -8.95 -22.75
C ASP A 64 6.61 -8.47 -22.67
N GLY A 65 6.22 -7.76 -21.61
CA GLY A 65 4.81 -7.38 -21.43
C GLY A 65 4.53 -6.38 -20.31
N ALA A 66 3.23 -6.22 -20.04
CA ALA A 66 2.75 -5.37 -18.95
C ALA A 66 2.91 -6.05 -17.59
N LEU A 67 3.39 -5.28 -16.62
CA LEU A 67 3.49 -5.74 -15.24
C LEU A 67 2.48 -5.02 -14.34
N PRO A 68 1.80 -5.74 -13.42
CA PRO A 68 1.00 -5.12 -12.37
C PRO A 68 1.80 -4.05 -11.63
N ILE A 69 1.22 -2.86 -11.50
CA ILE A 69 1.71 -1.80 -10.63
C ILE A 69 0.64 -1.55 -9.59
N ASP A 70 1.00 -1.52 -8.31
CA ASP A 70 0.07 -1.24 -7.22
C ASP A 70 0.44 -0.02 -6.38
N ARG A 71 1.59 0.61 -6.66
CA ARG A 71 2.00 1.85 -6.02
C ARG A 71 2.87 2.69 -6.94
N THR A 72 2.66 4.01 -6.87
CA THR A 72 3.48 5.02 -7.55
C THR A 72 3.86 6.13 -6.58
N LEU A 73 5.14 6.53 -6.58
CA LEU A 73 5.62 7.74 -5.92
C LEU A 73 5.96 8.76 -7.00
N THR A 74 5.49 10.00 -6.85
CA THR A 74 5.71 11.07 -7.84
C THR A 74 6.23 12.34 -7.17
N SER A 75 7.21 12.98 -7.80
CA SER A 75 7.66 14.34 -7.47
C SER A 75 8.15 15.04 -8.72
N GLY A 76 7.42 16.06 -9.18
CA GLY A 76 7.70 16.71 -10.47
C GLY A 76 7.63 15.71 -11.64
N SER A 77 8.68 15.65 -12.46
CA SER A 77 8.84 14.71 -13.58
C SER A 77 9.26 13.30 -13.14
N TRP A 78 9.65 13.11 -11.88
CA TRP A 78 10.13 11.82 -11.38
C TRP A 78 8.99 10.91 -10.95
N ARG A 79 9.14 9.62 -11.28
CA ARG A 79 8.20 8.56 -10.92
C ARG A 79 8.94 7.31 -10.45
N ILE A 80 8.46 6.71 -9.38
CA ILE A 80 8.89 5.39 -8.91
C ILE A 80 7.67 4.47 -8.94
N TYR A 81 7.75 3.38 -9.69
CA TYR A 81 6.68 2.39 -9.78
C TYR A 81 7.04 1.13 -9.01
N HIS A 82 6.17 0.69 -8.12
CA HIS A 82 6.26 -0.64 -7.53
C HIS A 82 5.59 -1.64 -8.46
N VAL A 83 6.39 -2.50 -9.10
CA VAL A 83 5.89 -3.52 -10.02
C VAL A 83 5.86 -4.88 -9.33
N ARG A 84 4.85 -5.69 -9.67
CA ARG A 84 4.67 -7.05 -9.14
C ARG A 84 4.61 -8.09 -10.26
N PRO A 85 5.77 -8.59 -10.73
CA PRO A 85 5.82 -9.74 -11.62
C PRO A 85 5.11 -10.95 -10.99
N LYS A 86 4.57 -11.84 -11.83
CA LYS A 86 3.89 -13.06 -11.33
C LYS A 86 4.87 -14.13 -10.83
N THR A 87 6.09 -14.13 -11.35
CA THR A 87 7.07 -15.22 -11.20
C THR A 87 8.39 -14.76 -10.57
N ALA A 88 8.46 -13.52 -10.10
CA ALA A 88 9.65 -12.92 -9.51
C ALA A 88 9.26 -11.97 -8.39
N ASP A 89 10.23 -11.60 -7.56
CA ASP A 89 10.00 -10.68 -6.45
C ASP A 89 9.52 -9.31 -6.95
N PRO A 90 8.65 -8.63 -6.19
CA PRO A 90 8.32 -7.24 -6.45
C PRO A 90 9.57 -6.35 -6.42
N LEU A 91 9.52 -5.27 -7.19
CA LEU A 91 10.65 -4.34 -7.31
C LEU A 91 10.15 -2.93 -7.62
N TYR A 92 11.00 -1.95 -7.38
CA TYR A 92 10.75 -0.54 -7.67
C TYR A 92 11.57 -0.08 -8.87
N MET A 93 10.92 0.62 -9.79
CA MET A 93 11.53 1.12 -11.02
C MET A 93 11.46 2.64 -11.08
N PHE A 94 12.62 3.26 -11.29
CA PHE A 94 12.80 4.70 -11.22
C PHE A 94 12.90 5.31 -12.62
N PHE A 95 12.14 6.38 -12.86
CA PHE A 95 12.10 7.09 -14.13
C PHE A 95 12.13 8.60 -13.90
N HIS A 96 12.78 9.29 -14.84
CA HIS A 96 12.68 10.73 -15.00
C HIS A 96 11.95 11.01 -16.32
N GLY A 97 10.67 11.38 -16.24
CA GLY A 97 9.81 11.57 -17.41
C GLY A 97 8.78 10.45 -17.61
N ASP A 98 8.37 10.26 -18.86
CA ASP A 98 7.36 9.28 -19.28
C ASP A 98 8.02 7.91 -19.57
N PRO A 99 7.65 6.82 -18.87
CA PRO A 99 8.24 5.50 -19.09
C PRO A 99 7.99 4.94 -20.51
N ALA A 100 7.07 5.51 -21.29
CA ALA A 100 6.90 5.15 -22.70
C ALA A 100 7.97 5.79 -23.62
N ARG A 101 8.69 6.80 -23.14
CA ARG A 101 9.64 7.60 -23.92
C ARG A 101 11.04 7.64 -23.31
N THR A 102 11.19 7.22 -22.07
CA THR A 102 12.46 7.25 -21.34
C THR A 102 12.80 5.87 -20.78
N SER A 103 14.09 5.52 -20.77
CA SER A 103 14.57 4.32 -20.10
C SER A 103 14.47 4.44 -18.58
N ARG A 104 14.34 3.29 -17.92
CA ARG A 104 14.50 3.22 -16.46
C ARG A 104 15.92 3.63 -16.06
N ILE A 105 16.02 4.42 -15.00
CA ILE A 105 17.29 4.90 -14.44
C ILE A 105 17.85 3.89 -13.43
N TYR A 106 17.00 3.39 -12.53
CA TYR A 106 17.43 2.52 -11.43
C TYR A 106 16.33 1.50 -11.07
N LEU A 107 16.78 0.34 -10.58
CA LEU A 107 15.95 -0.79 -10.14
C LEU A 107 16.34 -1.09 -8.69
N SER A 108 15.37 -1.03 -7.77
CA SER A 108 15.58 -1.40 -6.38
C SER A 108 14.69 -2.58 -5.99
N PRO A 109 15.18 -3.56 -5.19
CA PRO A 109 14.33 -4.60 -4.63
C PRO A 109 13.34 -4.04 -3.59
N GLY A 110 13.57 -2.83 -3.07
CA GLY A 110 12.66 -2.19 -2.11
C GLY A 110 12.54 -2.93 -0.78
N LEU A 111 13.63 -3.56 -0.36
CA LEU A 111 13.74 -4.24 0.93
C LEU A 111 14.77 -3.47 1.77
N GLY A 112 14.39 -3.13 2.99
CA GLY A 112 15.28 -2.49 3.95
C GLY A 112 14.81 -2.66 5.38
N ARG A 113 15.75 -2.68 6.31
CA ARG A 113 15.52 -2.62 7.75
C ARG A 113 15.42 -1.15 8.19
N PRO A 114 14.74 -0.85 9.31
CA PRO A 114 14.61 0.52 9.80
C PRO A 114 15.93 1.29 9.97
N ASP A 115 17.01 0.60 10.34
CA ASP A 115 18.36 1.17 10.50
C ASP A 115 19.08 1.45 9.17
N GLU A 116 18.58 0.93 8.05
CA GLU A 116 19.16 1.10 6.70
C GLU A 116 18.60 2.32 5.95
N TYR A 117 17.79 3.17 6.61
CA TYR A 117 17.18 4.34 5.99
C TYR A 117 18.20 5.27 5.31
N ALA A 118 19.29 5.61 6.01
CA ALA A 118 20.29 6.52 5.47
C ALA A 118 21.02 5.91 4.28
N ASP A 119 21.34 4.61 4.37
CA ASP A 119 22.05 3.87 3.33
C ASP A 119 21.21 3.74 2.06
N ILE A 120 19.93 3.37 2.19
CA ILE A 120 19.01 3.25 1.05
C ILE A 120 18.74 4.61 0.42
N LYS A 121 18.56 5.66 1.21
CA LYS A 121 18.40 7.03 0.67
C LYS A 121 19.63 7.42 -0.15
N MET A 122 20.83 7.18 0.39
CA MET A 122 22.09 7.50 -0.28
C MET A 122 22.28 6.66 -1.55
N GLU A 123 22.01 5.36 -1.50
CA GLU A 123 22.09 4.46 -2.66
C GLU A 123 21.18 4.96 -3.79
N VAL A 124 19.95 5.37 -3.47
CA VAL A 124 19.01 5.93 -4.45
C VAL A 124 19.56 7.23 -5.05
N GLU A 125 20.11 8.12 -4.24
CA GLU A 125 20.67 9.39 -4.73
C GLU A 125 21.90 9.19 -5.62
N GLN A 126 22.69 8.15 -5.36
CA GLN A 126 23.85 7.77 -6.17
C GLN A 126 23.42 7.15 -7.51
N ASN A 127 22.48 6.21 -7.49
CA ASN A 127 22.07 5.47 -8.69
C ASN A 127 21.02 6.20 -9.55
N ALA A 128 20.19 7.05 -8.94
CA ALA A 128 19.20 7.88 -9.61
C ALA A 128 19.62 9.34 -9.59
N THR A 129 20.75 9.66 -10.24
CA THR A 129 21.32 11.01 -10.25
C THR A 129 20.28 12.06 -10.66
N GLY A 130 20.12 13.10 -9.84
CA GLY A 130 19.15 14.17 -10.04
C GLY A 130 17.75 13.91 -9.48
N ILE A 131 17.54 12.77 -8.79
CA ILE A 131 16.29 12.51 -8.07
C ILE A 131 16.06 13.59 -6.99
N PRO A 132 14.81 14.09 -6.80
CA PRO A 132 14.51 15.02 -5.74
C PRO A 132 14.82 14.40 -4.37
N PRO A 133 15.52 15.11 -3.46
CA PRO A 133 15.85 14.59 -2.13
C PRO A 133 14.63 14.16 -1.30
N ALA A 134 13.47 14.80 -1.52
CA ALA A 134 12.22 14.42 -0.88
C ALA A 134 11.71 13.04 -1.37
N LEU A 135 11.94 12.72 -2.65
CA LEU A 135 11.50 11.46 -3.25
C LEU A 135 12.40 10.29 -2.83
N SER A 136 13.73 10.47 -2.80
CA SER A 136 14.67 9.48 -2.27
C SER A 136 14.41 9.19 -0.79
N ALA A 137 14.20 10.24 0.02
CA ALA A 137 13.86 10.10 1.44
C ALA A 137 12.52 9.38 1.65
N CYS A 138 11.48 9.73 0.88
CA CYS A 138 10.19 9.06 0.97
C CYS A 138 10.29 7.57 0.61
N PHE A 139 10.99 7.26 -0.48
CA PHE A 139 11.22 5.88 -0.88
C PHE A 139 11.96 5.10 0.21
N ALA A 140 13.06 5.64 0.74
CA ALA A 140 13.83 5.00 1.81
C ALA A 140 12.96 4.74 3.04
N ARG A 141 12.15 5.73 3.47
CA ARG A 141 11.22 5.57 4.59
C ARG A 141 10.18 4.48 4.32
N LEU A 142 9.63 4.45 3.10
CA LEU A 142 8.62 3.48 2.69
C LEU A 142 9.14 2.04 2.80
N VAL A 143 10.33 1.78 2.27
CA VAL A 143 10.88 0.41 2.17
C VAL A 143 11.53 -0.09 3.46
N THR A 144 11.93 0.82 4.35
CA THR A 144 12.50 0.49 5.67
C THR A 144 11.48 0.47 6.80
N GLY A 145 10.34 1.14 6.62
CA GLY A 145 9.40 1.39 7.71
C GLY A 145 9.92 2.33 8.80
N ALA A 146 11.00 3.08 8.53
CA ALA A 146 11.49 4.14 9.40
C ALA A 146 10.39 5.21 9.61
N LYS A 147 10.46 5.96 10.71
CA LYS A 147 9.46 6.99 11.05
C LYS A 147 9.88 8.39 10.62
#